data_AF-A0A1M5VTJ3-F1
#
_entry.id   AF-A0A1M5VTJ3-F1
#
_cell.length_a   1.000
_cell.length_b   1.000
_cell.length_c   1.000
_cell.angle_alpha   90.00
_cell.angle_beta   90.00
_cell.angle_gamma   90.00
#
_symmetry.space_group_name_H-M   'P 1'
#
loop_
_entity.id
_entity.type
_entity.pdbx_description
1 polymer ?
#
loop_
_entity_poly.entity_id
_entity_poly.type
_entity_poly.pdbx_seq_one_letter_code
_entity_poly.pdbx_strand_id
1 'polypeptide(L)'
;MYFPYLRGKQFELIALRELCTLFPDDLDKISPVIEPVKSSSTLSTTLGELANRNANFNIIINPRVGDLKNQYDEIIEIISSSVPNDYTNYQLAVIIHPKTERNIQSVIDFLNGLELDYNGITLIHKTEISNQNIELLHNELNVTYNLIYFSKTSRRYYREFEPATLVSLDDYFEELSRNADYLNQESDFSNEYRFYQQDGFVGFSDFLTIGDNYSESGFLPRAVAIHLSYLDNDRIKVKHFVSDSNEDVSDIGGKFSEAINKLVIWCDQNNLNTSAINVFRDLQQRGHFPGLGTLKKLSIMNHIELVINNI
;
A
#
# COMPACT_ATOMS: atom_id res chain seq x y z
N MET A 1 -11.20 -7.03 6.21
CA MET A 1 -10.94 -5.92 5.28
C MET A 1 -9.44 -5.74 5.14
N TYR A 2 -8.97 -5.43 3.94
CA TYR A 2 -7.56 -5.27 3.62
C TYR A 2 -7.19 -3.79 3.40
N PHE A 3 -6.10 -3.34 4.01
CA PHE A 3 -5.64 -1.95 4.01
C PHE A 3 -4.28 -1.84 3.31
N PRO A 4 -4.18 -1.96 1.96
CA PRO A 4 -2.89 -1.86 1.28
C PRO A 4 -2.26 -0.49 1.52
N TYR A 5 -1.03 -0.47 2.05
CA TYR A 5 -0.31 0.77 2.32
C TYR A 5 0.48 1.20 1.08
N LEU A 6 0.15 2.37 0.53
CA LEU A 6 0.79 2.95 -0.64
C LEU A 6 1.45 4.27 -0.29
N ARG A 7 2.65 4.54 -0.83
CA ARG A 7 3.37 5.81 -0.69
C ARG A 7 2.90 6.86 -1.70
N GLY A 8 1.70 6.73 -2.25
CA GLY A 8 1.12 7.74 -3.15
C GLY A 8 1.97 8.08 -4.38
N LYS A 9 2.87 7.18 -4.82
CA LYS A 9 3.65 7.38 -6.04
C LYS A 9 2.79 7.15 -7.27
N GLN A 10 3.17 7.75 -8.39
CA GLN A 10 2.40 7.73 -9.63
C GLN A 10 1.91 6.31 -10.02
N PHE A 11 2.80 5.32 -10.10
CA PHE A 11 2.41 3.96 -10.52
C PHE A 11 1.65 3.17 -9.44
N GLU A 12 1.79 3.53 -8.16
CA GLU A 12 1.01 2.96 -7.06
C GLU A 12 -0.44 3.48 -7.13
N LEU A 13 -0.60 4.79 -7.36
CA LEU A 13 -1.89 5.43 -7.54
C LEU A 13 -2.62 4.95 -8.81
N ILE A 14 -1.89 4.77 -9.93
CA ILE A 14 -2.48 4.21 -11.15
C ILE A 14 -2.94 2.77 -10.92
N ALA A 15 -2.16 1.93 -10.21
CA ALA A 15 -2.57 0.56 -9.88
C ALA A 15 -3.90 0.56 -9.11
N LEU A 16 -4.02 1.44 -8.11
CA LEU A 16 -5.23 1.54 -7.30
C LEU A 16 -6.47 1.92 -8.13
N ARG A 17 -6.36 2.90 -9.03
CA ARG A 17 -7.45 3.31 -9.92
C ARG A 17 -7.90 2.20 -10.88
N GLU A 18 -6.93 1.49 -11.46
CA GLU A 18 -7.22 0.38 -12.37
C GLU A 18 -7.93 -0.76 -11.62
N LEU A 19 -7.46 -1.13 -10.42
CA LEU A 19 -8.12 -2.14 -9.59
C LEU A 19 -9.54 -1.75 -9.20
N CYS A 20 -9.78 -0.50 -8.81
CA CYS A 20 -11.13 -0.02 -8.49
C CYS A 20 -12.08 -0.07 -9.69
N THR A 21 -11.52 -0.06 -10.91
CA THR A 21 -12.30 -0.23 -12.14
C THR A 21 -12.57 -1.70 -12.45
N LEU A 22 -11.62 -2.58 -12.15
CA LEU A 22 -11.70 -4.02 -12.42
C LEU A 22 -12.58 -4.76 -11.40
N PHE A 23 -12.61 -4.30 -10.15
CA PHE A 23 -13.28 -4.97 -9.02
C PHE A 23 -14.30 -4.03 -8.32
N PRO A 24 -15.31 -3.50 -9.03
CA PRO A 24 -16.27 -2.56 -8.45
C PRO A 24 -17.12 -3.18 -7.32
N ASP A 25 -17.38 -4.48 -7.40
CA ASP A 25 -18.21 -5.22 -6.44
C ASP A 25 -17.44 -5.63 -5.16
N ASP A 26 -16.12 -5.49 -5.16
CA ASP A 26 -15.23 -5.87 -4.05
C ASP A 26 -14.62 -4.64 -3.34
N LEU A 27 -15.09 -3.42 -3.65
CA LEU A 27 -14.56 -2.18 -3.08
C LEU A 27 -14.75 -2.08 -1.56
N ASP A 28 -15.69 -2.82 -1.00
CA ASP A 28 -15.93 -2.92 0.44
C ASP A 28 -14.93 -3.85 1.16
N LYS A 29 -14.21 -4.69 0.42
CA LYS A 29 -13.15 -5.55 0.97
C LYS A 29 -11.85 -4.79 1.22
N ILE A 30 -11.67 -3.63 0.59
CA ILE A 30 -10.43 -2.84 0.64
C ILE A 30 -10.63 -1.44 1.18
N SER A 31 -9.63 -0.94 1.90
CA SER A 31 -9.55 0.43 2.39
C SER A 31 -8.09 0.90 2.32
N PRO A 32 -7.59 1.27 1.12
CA PRO A 32 -6.19 1.65 0.92
C PRO A 32 -5.75 2.78 1.87
N VAL A 33 -4.53 2.68 2.35
CA VAL A 33 -3.86 3.73 3.12
C VAL A 33 -2.88 4.45 2.19
N ILE A 34 -3.15 5.72 1.91
CA ILE A 34 -2.40 6.52 0.95
C ILE A 34 -1.55 7.53 1.73
N GLU A 35 -0.23 7.36 1.71
CA GLU A 35 0.72 8.38 2.15
C GLU A 35 1.12 9.26 0.96
N PRO A 36 0.60 10.50 0.86
CA PRO A 36 0.92 11.35 -0.28
C PRO A 36 2.36 11.86 -0.14
N VAL A 37 3.28 11.33 -0.94
CA VAL A 37 4.70 11.74 -0.93
C VAL A 37 5.00 12.91 -1.86
N LYS A 38 4.10 13.22 -2.80
CA LYS A 38 4.29 14.29 -3.77
C LYS A 38 2.96 14.88 -4.22
N SER A 39 2.93 16.20 -4.32
CA SER A 39 1.86 16.95 -4.96
C SER A 39 1.85 16.64 -6.47
N SER A 40 0.78 16.00 -6.94
CA SER A 40 0.67 15.61 -8.35
C SER A 40 -0.78 15.52 -8.79
N SER A 41 -1.03 15.80 -10.06
CA SER A 41 -2.35 15.59 -10.68
C SER A 41 -2.81 14.13 -10.59
N THR A 42 -1.88 13.18 -10.51
CA THR A 42 -2.21 11.76 -10.33
C THR A 42 -2.83 11.50 -8.97
N LEU A 43 -2.34 12.13 -7.90
CA LEU A 43 -2.94 12.05 -6.57
C LEU A 43 -4.36 12.61 -6.59
N SER A 44 -4.55 13.85 -7.07
CA SER A 44 -5.87 14.49 -7.16
C SER A 44 -6.86 13.66 -7.96
N THR A 45 -6.45 13.17 -9.13
CA THR A 45 -7.31 12.31 -9.97
C THR A 45 -7.65 11.00 -9.26
N THR A 46 -6.73 10.43 -8.47
CA THR A 46 -6.97 9.19 -7.73
C THR A 46 -8.00 9.37 -6.63
N LEU A 47 -7.89 10.45 -5.85
CA LEU A 47 -8.86 10.75 -4.80
C LEU A 47 -10.27 10.97 -5.39
N GLY A 48 -10.36 11.74 -6.48
CA GLY A 48 -11.62 11.96 -7.18
C GLY A 48 -12.21 10.67 -7.76
N GLU A 49 -11.39 9.80 -8.36
CA GLU A 49 -11.86 8.51 -8.89
C GLU A 49 -12.32 7.54 -7.80
N LEU A 50 -11.63 7.48 -6.66
CA LEU A 50 -12.07 6.69 -5.51
C LEU A 50 -13.42 7.18 -5.00
N ALA A 51 -13.57 8.49 -4.81
CA ALA A 51 -14.83 9.09 -4.39
C ALA A 51 -15.97 8.84 -5.39
N ASN A 52 -15.73 9.03 -6.68
CA ASN A 52 -16.71 8.78 -7.75
C ASN A 52 -17.20 7.33 -7.80
N ARG A 53 -16.37 6.38 -7.35
CA ARG A 53 -16.71 4.95 -7.27
C ARG A 53 -17.22 4.53 -5.90
N ASN A 54 -17.36 5.47 -4.96
CA ASN A 54 -17.71 5.22 -3.58
C ASN A 54 -16.75 4.22 -2.87
N ALA A 55 -15.47 4.25 -3.23
CA ALA A 55 -14.45 3.39 -2.64
C ALA A 55 -13.92 4.01 -1.33
N ASN A 56 -13.97 3.25 -0.23
CA ASN A 56 -13.42 3.72 1.04
C ASN A 56 -11.89 3.85 0.96
N PHE A 57 -11.31 4.89 1.55
CA PHE A 57 -9.84 5.05 1.63
C PHE A 57 -9.42 5.86 2.86
N ASN A 58 -8.14 5.75 3.22
CA ASN A 58 -7.50 6.50 4.29
C ASN A 58 -6.39 7.38 3.69
N ILE A 59 -6.46 8.70 3.84
CA ILE A 59 -5.42 9.61 3.35
C ILE A 59 -4.60 10.17 4.51
N ILE A 60 -3.28 9.96 4.48
CA ILE A 60 -2.39 10.45 5.51
C ILE A 60 -2.15 11.94 5.34
N ILE A 61 -2.42 12.70 6.39
CA ILE A 61 -2.25 14.17 6.39
C ILE A 61 -0.89 14.61 6.94
N ASN A 62 -0.12 13.70 7.55
CA ASN A 62 1.20 13.98 8.13
C ASN A 62 2.31 13.04 7.60
N PRO A 63 2.51 12.96 6.27
CA PRO A 63 3.48 12.05 5.68
C PRO A 63 4.88 12.25 6.27
N ARG A 64 5.61 11.15 6.41
CA ARG A 64 6.94 11.11 7.04
C ARG A 64 8.07 11.20 6.02
N VAL A 65 7.76 10.92 4.76
CA VAL A 65 8.68 10.84 3.63
C VAL A 65 8.11 11.60 2.42
N GLY A 66 8.99 11.92 1.47
CA GLY A 66 8.64 12.70 0.27
C GLY A 66 8.56 14.21 0.47
N ASP A 67 8.20 14.88 -0.62
CA ASP A 67 8.15 16.34 -0.77
C ASP A 67 7.06 16.97 0.11
N LEU A 68 5.94 16.25 0.33
CA LEU A 68 4.81 16.72 1.12
C LEU A 68 5.01 16.60 2.64
N LYS A 69 6.21 16.20 3.09
CA LYS A 69 6.52 16.12 4.50
C LYS A 69 6.41 17.49 5.18
N ASN A 70 5.57 17.56 6.20
CA ASN A 70 5.19 18.80 6.92
C ASN A 70 4.44 19.83 6.05
N GLN A 71 3.94 19.45 4.87
CA GLN A 71 3.12 20.31 4.01
C GLN A 71 1.62 20.07 4.28
N TYR A 72 1.20 20.26 5.54
CA TYR A 72 -0.16 19.94 6.00
C TYR A 72 -1.22 20.71 5.21
N ASP A 73 -1.04 22.03 5.07
CA ASP A 73 -1.99 22.90 4.37
C ASP A 73 -2.15 22.50 2.90
N GLU A 74 -1.04 22.14 2.22
CA GLU A 74 -1.07 21.68 0.84
C GLU A 74 -1.83 20.34 0.70
N ILE A 75 -1.66 19.41 1.64
CA ILE A 75 -2.40 18.15 1.63
C ILE A 75 -3.89 18.40 1.83
N ILE A 76 -4.26 19.28 2.76
CA ILE A 76 -5.66 19.66 2.97
C ILE A 76 -6.23 20.31 1.71
N GLU A 77 -5.51 21.22 1.06
CA GLU A 77 -5.94 21.83 -0.21
C GLU A 77 -6.14 20.79 -1.32
N ILE A 78 -5.24 19.80 -1.43
CA ILE A 78 -5.38 18.69 -2.37
C ILE A 78 -6.65 17.89 -2.07
N ILE A 79 -6.92 17.56 -0.79
CA ILE A 79 -8.13 16.83 -0.39
C ILE A 79 -9.38 17.65 -0.74
N SER A 80 -9.46 18.90 -0.27
CA SER A 80 -10.62 19.78 -0.49
C SER A 80 -10.91 20.04 -1.97
N SER A 81 -9.89 20.05 -2.82
CA SER A 81 -10.04 20.27 -4.27
C SER A 81 -10.33 19.00 -5.07
N SER A 82 -10.02 17.82 -4.52
CA SER A 82 -10.09 16.55 -5.25
C SER A 82 -11.22 15.64 -4.79
N VAL A 83 -11.65 15.75 -3.54
CA VAL A 83 -12.74 14.96 -2.95
C VAL A 83 -14.02 15.79 -2.99
N PRO A 84 -15.13 15.29 -3.57
CA PRO A 84 -16.41 15.98 -3.57
C PRO A 84 -16.91 16.28 -2.14
N ASN A 85 -17.49 17.46 -1.92
CA ASN A 85 -17.94 17.90 -0.58
C ASN A 85 -19.04 17.02 0.04
N ASP A 86 -19.80 16.29 -0.78
CA ASP A 86 -20.85 15.36 -0.35
C ASP A 86 -20.34 13.93 -0.14
N TYR A 87 -19.06 13.69 -0.41
CA TYR A 87 -18.43 12.38 -0.24
C TYR A 87 -17.81 12.23 1.15
N THR A 88 -18.35 11.31 1.94
CA THR A 88 -17.90 11.09 3.33
C THR A 88 -17.24 9.75 3.56
N ASN A 89 -17.21 8.85 2.56
CA ASN A 89 -16.67 7.51 2.71
C ASN A 89 -15.12 7.49 2.61
N TYR A 90 -14.45 8.26 3.46
CA TYR A 90 -13.00 8.25 3.64
C TYR A 90 -12.61 8.68 5.05
N GLN A 91 -11.39 8.35 5.45
CA GLN A 91 -10.79 8.73 6.73
C GLN A 91 -9.59 9.65 6.51
N LEU A 92 -9.39 10.58 7.43
CA LEU A 92 -8.07 11.22 7.59
C LEU A 92 -7.19 10.30 8.42
N ALA A 93 -5.96 10.08 7.97
CA ALA A 93 -5.01 9.23 8.66
C ALA A 93 -3.84 10.03 9.24
N VAL A 94 -3.41 9.64 10.44
CA VAL A 94 -2.29 10.27 11.16
C VAL A 94 -1.28 9.21 11.56
N ILE A 95 -0.04 9.37 11.09
CA ILE A 95 1.10 8.58 11.53
C ILE A 95 1.54 9.05 12.92
N ILE A 96 1.43 8.15 13.89
CA ILE A 96 1.93 8.32 15.25
C ILE A 96 3.41 7.90 15.28
N HIS A 97 4.25 8.85 15.69
CA HIS A 97 5.71 8.73 15.79
C HIS A 97 6.16 9.62 16.98
N PRO A 98 7.39 9.49 17.55
CA PRO A 98 7.79 10.28 18.73
C PRO A 98 7.72 11.81 18.61
N LYS A 99 7.55 12.37 17.40
CA LYS A 99 7.26 13.81 17.23
C LYS A 99 5.77 14.10 17.38
N THR A 100 4.91 13.26 16.83
CA THR A 100 3.45 13.34 16.95
C THR A 100 3.04 13.18 18.41
N GLU A 101 3.58 12.18 19.10
CA GLU A 101 3.28 11.91 20.51
C GLU A 101 3.57 13.12 21.42
N ARG A 102 4.70 13.80 21.20
CA ARG A 102 5.07 15.00 21.97
C ARG A 102 4.16 16.20 21.72
N ASN A 103 3.39 16.20 20.64
CA ASN A 103 2.54 17.31 20.23
C ASN A 103 1.08 16.86 20.00
N ILE A 104 0.62 15.85 20.76
CA ILE A 104 -0.65 15.20 20.47
C ILE A 104 -1.84 16.18 20.56
N GLN A 105 -1.81 17.12 21.50
CA GLN A 105 -2.86 18.14 21.64
C GLN A 105 -2.94 19.01 20.39
N SER A 106 -1.81 19.45 19.84
CA SER A 106 -1.79 20.25 18.62
C SER A 106 -2.30 19.48 17.40
N VAL A 107 -2.11 18.16 17.37
CA VAL A 107 -2.68 17.30 16.32
C VAL A 107 -4.20 17.22 16.44
N ILE A 108 -4.71 17.07 17.66
CA ILE A 108 -6.14 17.05 17.96
C ILE A 108 -6.78 18.40 17.58
N ASP A 109 -6.19 19.51 18.05
CA ASP A 109 -6.68 20.86 17.76
C ASP A 109 -6.71 21.13 16.25
N PHE A 110 -5.68 20.67 15.52
CA PHE A 110 -5.63 20.78 14.07
C PHE A 110 -6.77 19.98 13.41
N LEU A 111 -6.94 18.70 13.76
CA LEU A 111 -7.99 17.84 13.19
C LEU A 111 -9.41 18.37 13.45
N ASN A 112 -9.66 18.83 14.68
CA ASN A 112 -10.96 19.39 15.08
C ASN A 112 -11.24 20.75 14.43
N GLY A 113 -10.20 21.45 13.95
CA GLY A 113 -10.32 22.71 13.22
C GLY A 113 -10.52 22.55 11.70
N LEU A 114 -10.49 21.33 11.15
CA LEU A 114 -10.64 21.10 9.71
C LEU A 114 -12.11 21.19 9.28
N GLU A 115 -12.38 21.99 8.25
CA GLU A 115 -13.68 22.07 7.57
C GLU A 115 -13.77 21.03 6.43
N LEU A 116 -13.67 19.75 6.78
CA LEU A 116 -13.77 18.62 5.85
C LEU A 116 -14.82 17.62 6.35
N ASP A 117 -15.62 17.04 5.45
CA ASP A 117 -16.62 16.02 5.79
C ASP A 117 -16.03 14.61 5.61
N TYR A 118 -15.34 14.11 6.64
CA TYR A 118 -14.69 12.80 6.66
C TYR A 118 -15.27 11.88 7.73
N ASN A 119 -15.25 10.57 7.48
CA ASN A 119 -15.83 9.56 8.38
C ASN A 119 -14.79 9.01 9.38
N GLY A 120 -14.27 9.91 10.21
CA GLY A 120 -13.39 9.60 11.33
C GLY A 120 -11.89 9.53 11.01
N ILE A 121 -11.11 9.13 12.01
CA ILE A 121 -9.65 9.19 12.02
C ILE A 121 -9.05 7.79 12.05
N THR A 122 -8.03 7.60 11.22
CA THR A 122 -7.19 6.41 11.23
C THR A 122 -5.83 6.72 11.86
N LEU A 123 -5.51 6.10 12.98
CA LEU A 123 -4.23 6.27 13.67
C LEU A 123 -3.27 5.15 13.28
N ILE A 124 -2.10 5.51 12.73
CA ILE A 124 -1.08 4.55 12.29
C ILE A 124 0.08 4.58 13.29
N HIS A 125 0.13 3.59 14.15
CA HIS A 125 1.08 3.50 15.26
C HIS A 125 2.43 2.93 14.80
N LYS A 126 3.37 3.82 14.45
CA LYS A 126 4.78 3.48 14.20
C LYS A 126 5.66 3.66 15.46
N THR A 127 5.05 3.91 16.61
CA THR A 127 5.66 3.97 17.93
C THR A 127 4.57 3.75 18.98
N GLU A 128 4.96 3.39 20.20
CA GLU A 128 4.03 3.35 21.33
C GLU A 128 3.82 4.75 21.90
N ILE A 129 2.60 5.04 22.37
CA ILE A 129 2.31 6.28 23.08
C ILE A 129 1.82 5.99 24.51
N SER A 130 1.95 6.97 25.39
CA SER A 130 1.47 6.85 26.77
C SER A 130 -0.05 6.63 26.86
N ASN A 131 -0.50 5.94 27.91
CA ASN A 131 -1.93 5.71 28.18
C ASN A 131 -2.73 7.02 28.27
N GLN A 132 -2.12 8.09 28.81
CA GLN A 132 -2.73 9.42 28.83
C GLN A 132 -3.02 9.93 27.41
N ASN A 133 -2.10 9.74 26.47
CA ASN A 133 -2.30 10.15 25.07
C ASN A 133 -3.32 9.24 24.35
N ILE A 134 -3.38 7.95 24.68
CA ILE A 134 -4.40 7.03 24.16
C ILE A 134 -5.79 7.50 24.61
N GLU A 135 -5.98 7.75 25.90
CA GLU A 135 -7.25 8.26 26.47
C GLU A 135 -7.65 9.60 25.84
N LEU A 136 -6.68 10.50 25.66
CA LEU A 136 -6.93 11.81 25.05
C LEU A 136 -7.39 11.68 23.59
N LEU A 137 -6.71 10.86 22.78
CA LEU A 137 -7.10 10.61 21.39
C LEU A 137 -8.49 9.97 21.29
N HIS A 138 -8.78 9.00 22.17
CA HIS A 138 -10.07 8.33 22.20
C HIS A 138 -11.22 9.28 22.57
N ASN A 139 -10.99 10.20 23.49
CA ASN A 139 -12.05 11.11 23.97
C ASN A 139 -12.28 12.29 23.03
N GLU A 140 -11.24 12.77 22.35
CA GLU A 140 -11.29 14.01 21.57
C GLU A 140 -11.45 13.78 20.05
N LEU A 141 -11.24 12.55 19.56
CA LEU A 141 -11.36 12.21 18.15
C LEU A 141 -12.28 11.00 17.92
N ASN A 142 -13.01 11.01 16.80
CA ASN A 142 -13.72 9.84 16.30
C ASN A 142 -12.72 8.87 15.62
N VAL A 143 -12.05 8.02 16.42
CA VAL A 143 -11.07 7.05 15.90
C VAL A 143 -11.78 5.84 15.30
N THR A 144 -11.72 5.69 13.98
CA THR A 144 -12.29 4.55 13.25
C THR A 144 -11.35 3.35 13.28
N TYR A 145 -10.05 3.59 13.05
CA TYR A 145 -9.06 2.52 12.96
C TYR A 145 -7.75 2.86 13.70
N ASN A 146 -7.20 1.85 14.37
CA ASN A 146 -5.85 1.83 14.92
C ASN A 146 -5.01 0.80 14.15
N LEU A 147 -4.19 1.26 13.20
CA LEU A 147 -3.22 0.44 12.49
C LEU A 147 -1.97 0.27 13.35
N ILE A 148 -1.73 -0.95 13.83
CA ILE A 148 -0.62 -1.25 14.74
C ILE A 148 0.54 -1.84 13.93
N TYR A 149 1.65 -1.09 13.80
CA TYR A 149 2.83 -1.60 13.11
C TYR A 149 3.65 -2.50 14.05
N PHE A 150 3.49 -3.81 13.90
CA PHE A 150 4.03 -4.80 14.84
C PHE A 150 5.55 -4.85 14.90
N SER A 151 6.25 -4.54 13.79
CA SER A 151 7.72 -4.44 13.82
C SER A 151 8.25 -3.17 14.53
N LYS A 152 7.39 -2.19 14.84
CA LYS A 152 7.77 -0.92 15.48
C LYS A 152 7.16 -0.71 16.87
N THR A 153 6.34 -1.65 17.34
CA THR A 153 5.66 -1.61 18.64
C THR A 153 5.85 -2.94 19.36
N SER A 154 5.63 -2.98 20.67
CA SER A 154 5.63 -4.26 21.38
C SER A 154 4.41 -5.08 20.99
N ARG A 155 4.57 -6.41 21.04
CA ARG A 155 3.52 -7.38 20.69
C ARG A 155 2.21 -7.22 21.47
N ARG A 156 2.18 -6.49 22.58
CA ARG A 156 0.99 -6.31 23.43
C ARG A 156 0.37 -4.93 23.34
N TYR A 157 1.02 -3.99 22.65
CA TYR A 157 0.57 -2.60 22.54
C TYR A 157 -0.86 -2.46 22.01
N TYR A 158 -1.26 -3.31 21.06
CA TYR A 158 -2.62 -3.32 20.51
C TYR A 158 -3.73 -3.53 21.58
N ARG A 159 -3.39 -4.10 22.75
CA ARG A 159 -4.36 -4.38 23.82
C ARG A 159 -4.86 -3.13 24.55
N GLU A 160 -4.19 -1.99 24.34
CA GLU A 160 -4.60 -0.70 24.90
C GLU A 160 -5.73 -0.06 24.06
N PHE A 161 -6.15 -0.67 22.95
CA PHE A 161 -7.16 -0.12 22.03
C PHE A 161 -8.39 -1.03 21.90
N GLU A 162 -9.51 -0.43 21.52
CA GLU A 162 -10.77 -1.13 21.29
C GLU A 162 -10.67 -2.14 20.14
N PRO A 163 -11.05 -3.42 20.34
CA PRO A 163 -10.92 -4.46 19.33
C PRO A 163 -11.58 -4.13 17.99
N ALA A 164 -12.71 -3.43 18.01
CA ALA A 164 -13.45 -3.04 16.80
C ALA A 164 -12.71 -2.01 15.92
N THR A 165 -11.60 -1.44 16.40
CA THR A 165 -10.78 -0.47 15.66
C THR A 165 -9.47 -1.09 15.13
N LEU A 166 -9.13 -2.30 15.55
CA LEU A 166 -7.78 -2.84 15.36
C LEU A 166 -7.52 -3.33 13.93
N VAL A 167 -6.45 -2.84 13.34
CA VAL A 167 -5.91 -3.32 12.06
C VAL A 167 -4.43 -3.68 12.26
N SER A 168 -4.05 -4.91 11.89
CA SER A 168 -2.62 -5.31 11.93
C SER A 168 -1.86 -4.64 10.79
N LEU A 169 -0.61 -4.23 11.02
CA LEU A 169 0.29 -3.74 9.97
C LEU A 169 1.67 -4.37 10.15
N ASP A 170 2.23 -4.93 9.09
CA ASP A 170 3.65 -5.29 9.05
C ASP A 170 4.26 -5.19 7.64
N ASP A 171 5.59 -5.24 7.57
CA ASP A 171 6.33 -5.34 6.31
C ASP A 171 6.80 -6.77 6.08
N TYR A 172 6.02 -7.50 5.29
CA TYR A 172 6.30 -8.88 4.93
C TYR A 172 7.18 -9.02 3.68
N PHE A 173 7.47 -7.92 2.97
CA PHE A 173 8.28 -7.98 1.76
C PHE A 173 9.77 -8.00 2.12
N GLU A 174 10.45 -9.09 1.77
CA GLU A 174 11.89 -9.21 1.96
C GLU A 174 12.67 -8.41 0.91
N GLU A 175 12.84 -7.11 1.14
CA GLU A 175 13.61 -6.25 0.23
C GLU A 175 15.11 -6.61 0.22
N LEU A 176 15.64 -6.93 -0.96
CA LEU A 176 17.07 -7.08 -1.20
C LEU A 176 17.72 -5.84 -1.81
N SER A 177 19.01 -5.67 -1.52
CA SER A 177 19.79 -4.50 -1.96
C SER A 177 19.87 -4.32 -3.48
N ARG A 178 19.80 -5.41 -4.26
CA ARG A 178 19.86 -5.39 -5.72
C ARG A 178 18.88 -6.40 -6.29
N ASN A 179 18.29 -6.06 -7.44
CA ASN A 179 17.40 -6.96 -8.18
C ASN A 179 18.05 -8.32 -8.52
N ALA A 180 19.36 -8.33 -8.81
CA ALA A 180 20.10 -9.56 -9.11
C ALA A 180 20.21 -10.50 -7.90
N ASP A 181 20.08 -9.98 -6.67
CA ASP A 181 20.21 -10.79 -5.46
C ASP A 181 18.96 -11.68 -5.25
N TYR A 182 17.84 -11.40 -5.94
CA TYR A 182 16.65 -12.26 -5.92
C TYR A 182 16.77 -13.51 -6.82
N LEU A 183 17.90 -13.71 -7.51
CA LEU A 183 18.07 -14.83 -8.43
C LEU A 183 17.99 -16.16 -7.66
N ASN A 184 17.17 -17.10 -8.17
CA ASN A 184 16.96 -18.44 -7.60
C ASN A 184 16.38 -18.49 -6.18
N GLN A 185 15.69 -17.43 -5.75
CA GLN A 185 14.97 -17.42 -4.47
C GLN A 185 13.50 -17.03 -4.63
N GLU A 186 12.72 -17.46 -3.65
CA GLU A 186 11.35 -17.03 -3.41
C GLU A 186 11.28 -16.54 -1.97
N SER A 187 10.47 -15.52 -1.73
CA SER A 187 10.26 -14.97 -0.40
C SER A 187 8.90 -15.40 0.13
N ASP A 188 8.86 -15.74 1.42
CA ASP A 188 7.59 -15.79 2.14
C ASP A 188 7.01 -14.37 2.24
N PHE A 189 5.68 -14.28 2.37
CA PHE A 189 5.01 -13.01 2.61
C PHE A 189 4.15 -13.13 3.88
N SER A 190 2.88 -13.49 3.75
CA SER A 190 1.98 -13.52 4.89
C SER A 190 0.84 -14.54 4.74
N ASN A 191 0.18 -14.83 5.87
CA ASN A 191 -1.08 -15.55 5.96
C ASN A 191 -2.15 -14.74 6.72
N GLU A 192 -1.92 -13.42 6.90
CA GLU A 192 -2.80 -12.52 7.66
C GLU A 192 -4.23 -12.55 7.15
N TYR A 193 -4.40 -12.62 5.81
CA TYR A 193 -5.70 -12.69 5.15
C TYR A 193 -6.63 -13.78 5.71
N ARG A 194 -6.06 -14.84 6.32
CA ARG A 194 -6.83 -15.93 6.96
C ARG A 194 -7.08 -15.75 8.45
N PHE A 195 -6.13 -15.13 9.16
CA PHE A 195 -6.06 -15.21 10.62
C PHE A 195 -6.43 -13.91 11.31
N TYR A 196 -6.42 -12.77 10.62
CA TYR A 196 -6.66 -11.46 11.23
C TYR A 196 -7.96 -11.40 12.08
N GLN A 197 -9.06 -12.00 11.60
CA GLN A 197 -10.31 -12.05 12.36
C GLN A 197 -10.23 -12.94 13.60
N GLN A 198 -9.55 -14.09 13.50
CA GLN A 198 -9.35 -15.01 14.63
C GLN A 198 -8.46 -14.39 15.71
N ASP A 199 -7.54 -13.52 15.27
CA ASP A 199 -6.65 -12.76 16.15
C ASP A 199 -7.33 -11.50 16.73
N GLY A 200 -8.59 -11.24 16.38
CA GLY A 200 -9.41 -10.16 16.93
C GLY A 200 -9.28 -8.82 16.21
N PHE A 201 -8.74 -8.79 15.00
CA PHE A 201 -8.60 -7.59 14.17
C PHE A 201 -9.77 -7.45 13.19
N VAL A 202 -10.17 -6.22 12.89
CA VAL A 202 -11.18 -5.93 11.85
C VAL A 202 -10.57 -5.87 10.45
N GLY A 203 -9.25 -5.74 10.37
CA GLY A 203 -8.50 -5.81 9.12
C GLY A 203 -7.01 -6.05 9.31
N PHE A 204 -6.30 -6.11 8.19
CA PHE A 204 -4.85 -6.21 8.13
C PHE A 204 -4.30 -5.34 7.01
N SER A 205 -3.03 -5.00 7.10
CA SER A 205 -2.32 -4.06 6.25
C SER A 205 -0.90 -4.55 6.01
N ASP A 206 -0.37 -4.25 4.83
CA ASP A 206 1.02 -4.50 4.46
C ASP A 206 1.51 -3.42 3.49
N PHE A 207 2.82 -3.44 3.23
CA PHE A 207 3.47 -2.55 2.26
C PHE A 207 3.61 -3.20 0.87
N LEU A 208 2.72 -4.15 0.53
CA LEU A 208 2.66 -4.81 -0.78
C LEU A 208 4.00 -5.47 -1.14
N THR A 209 4.24 -5.75 -2.43
CA THR A 209 5.56 -6.16 -2.94
C THR A 209 6.52 -4.99 -3.11
N ILE A 210 6.45 -3.97 -2.24
CA ILE A 210 7.24 -2.74 -2.32
C ILE A 210 8.12 -2.59 -1.08
N GLY A 211 7.55 -2.81 0.10
CA GLY A 211 8.20 -2.59 1.40
C GLY A 211 7.99 -1.19 1.98
N ASP A 212 8.25 -1.05 3.29
CA ASP A 212 8.14 0.20 4.05
C ASP A 212 9.25 1.19 3.67
N ASN A 213 10.37 0.73 3.12
CA ASN A 213 11.48 1.61 2.77
C ASN A 213 11.11 2.59 1.65
N TYR A 214 11.39 3.88 1.88
CA TYR A 214 11.15 4.93 0.89
C TYR A 214 12.47 5.39 0.26
N SER A 215 12.52 5.34 -1.07
CA SER A 215 13.53 6.02 -1.88
C SER A 215 12.88 7.00 -2.85
N GLU A 216 13.42 8.21 -2.97
CA GLU A 216 12.90 9.25 -3.88
C GLU A 216 13.28 8.98 -5.34
N SER A 217 14.50 8.52 -5.56
CA SER A 217 15.01 8.13 -6.88
C SER A 217 14.97 6.61 -7.06
N GLY A 218 14.58 6.19 -8.27
CA GLY A 218 14.91 4.86 -8.78
C GLY A 218 16.28 4.90 -9.43
N PHE A 219 17.09 3.86 -9.23
CA PHE A 219 18.33 3.67 -9.97
C PHE A 219 18.07 2.87 -11.24
N LEU A 220 18.83 3.13 -12.30
CA LEU A 220 18.86 2.21 -13.45
C LEU A 220 19.37 0.85 -12.95
N PRO A 221 18.52 -0.19 -12.94
CA PRO A 221 18.92 -1.45 -12.34
C PRO A 221 19.79 -2.22 -13.33
N ARG A 222 20.77 -2.96 -12.82
CA ARG A 222 21.55 -3.90 -13.65
C ARG A 222 20.73 -5.12 -14.08
N ALA A 223 19.74 -5.48 -13.26
CA ALA A 223 18.82 -6.58 -13.50
C ALA A 223 17.37 -6.09 -13.47
N VAL A 224 16.52 -6.58 -14.36
CA VAL A 224 15.07 -6.40 -14.23
C VAL A 224 14.53 -7.53 -13.35
N ALA A 225 13.80 -7.17 -12.30
CA ALA A 225 13.06 -8.12 -11.47
C ALA A 225 11.56 -7.81 -11.55
N ILE A 226 10.75 -8.84 -11.73
CA ILE A 226 9.29 -8.76 -11.61
C ILE A 226 8.88 -9.59 -10.40
N HIS A 227 8.18 -8.97 -9.46
CA HIS A 227 7.68 -9.62 -8.24
C HIS A 227 6.24 -10.04 -8.46
N LEU A 228 5.94 -11.33 -8.27
CA LEU A 228 4.60 -11.86 -8.45
C LEU A 228 4.18 -12.59 -7.18
N SER A 229 3.12 -12.11 -6.55
CA SER A 229 2.49 -12.79 -5.42
C SER A 229 1.64 -13.96 -5.89
N TYR A 230 1.69 -15.07 -5.17
CA TYR A 230 0.88 -16.25 -5.43
C TYR A 230 0.59 -16.99 -4.12
N LEU A 231 -0.40 -17.88 -4.15
CA LEU A 231 -0.71 -18.75 -3.01
C LEU A 231 0.02 -20.08 -3.13
N ASP A 232 0.69 -20.48 -2.05
CA ASP A 232 1.32 -21.78 -1.86
C ASP A 232 0.88 -22.33 -0.51
N ASN A 233 0.12 -23.43 -0.50
CA ASN A 233 -0.43 -24.03 0.72
C ASN A 233 -1.10 -22.99 1.64
N ASP A 234 -1.97 -22.16 1.06
CA ASP A 234 -2.69 -21.07 1.71
C ASP A 234 -1.83 -19.97 2.35
N ARG A 235 -0.54 -19.89 2.01
CA ARG A 235 0.34 -18.78 2.36
C ARG A 235 0.62 -17.95 1.12
N ILE A 236 0.56 -16.62 1.25
CA ILE A 236 1.03 -15.73 0.19
C ILE A 236 2.56 -15.79 0.18
N LYS A 237 3.12 -16.02 -0.99
CA LYS A 237 4.55 -15.95 -1.26
C LYS A 237 4.81 -15.01 -2.42
N VAL A 238 6.05 -14.55 -2.56
CA VAL A 238 6.49 -13.74 -3.69
C VAL A 238 7.51 -14.53 -4.48
N LYS A 239 7.20 -14.76 -5.77
CA LYS A 239 8.16 -15.26 -6.73
C LYS A 239 8.85 -14.10 -7.43
N HIS A 240 10.17 -14.17 -7.55
CA HIS A 240 10.97 -13.13 -8.19
C HIS A 240 11.47 -13.62 -9.56
N PHE A 241 11.05 -12.94 -10.62
CA PHE A 241 11.50 -13.24 -11.97
C PHE A 241 12.57 -12.23 -12.38
N VAL A 242 13.82 -12.68 -12.33
CA VAL A 242 15.00 -11.84 -12.60
C VAL A 242 15.53 -12.12 -14.00
N SER A 243 15.96 -11.08 -14.71
CA SER A 243 16.71 -11.19 -15.97
C SER A 243 18.01 -11.99 -15.81
N ASP A 244 18.56 -12.50 -16.92
CA ASP A 244 19.79 -13.28 -16.94
C ASP A 244 21.03 -12.40 -17.17
N SER A 245 20.91 -11.39 -18.04
CA SER A 245 22.05 -10.59 -18.54
C SER A 245 22.46 -9.41 -17.63
N ASN A 246 22.77 -9.68 -16.35
CA ASN A 246 22.81 -8.66 -15.27
C ASN A 246 24.16 -7.93 -15.03
N GLU A 247 25.12 -8.01 -15.97
CA GLU A 247 26.49 -7.48 -15.76
C GLU A 247 26.55 -5.94 -15.74
N ASP A 248 25.73 -5.28 -16.55
CA ASP A 248 25.68 -3.83 -16.72
C ASP A 248 24.24 -3.28 -16.71
N VAL A 249 24.06 -1.99 -17.02
CA VAL A 249 22.73 -1.31 -17.06
C VAL A 249 22.15 -1.19 -18.48
N SER A 250 22.81 -1.76 -19.48
CA SER A 250 22.37 -1.68 -20.89
C SER A 250 21.16 -2.59 -21.16
N ASP A 251 20.49 -2.38 -22.29
CA ASP A 251 19.41 -3.24 -22.80
C ASP A 251 18.33 -3.67 -21.77
N ILE A 252 17.70 -2.68 -21.12
CA ILE A 252 16.60 -2.95 -20.18
C ILE A 252 15.45 -3.70 -20.87
N GLY A 253 15.22 -3.46 -22.16
CA GLY A 253 14.18 -4.14 -22.93
C GLY A 253 14.45 -5.63 -23.10
N GLY A 254 15.68 -6.01 -23.44
CA GLY A 254 16.13 -7.41 -23.50
C GLY A 254 16.02 -8.09 -22.13
N LYS A 255 16.51 -7.44 -21.07
CA LYS A 255 16.39 -7.94 -19.69
C LYS A 255 14.94 -8.15 -19.26
N PHE A 256 14.07 -7.23 -19.61
CA PHE A 256 12.64 -7.38 -19.38
C PHE A 256 12.08 -8.60 -20.11
N SER A 257 12.45 -8.80 -21.39
CA SER A 257 12.05 -9.97 -22.17
C SER A 257 12.46 -11.28 -21.50
N GLU A 258 13.68 -11.36 -20.98
CA GLU A 258 14.16 -12.53 -20.21
C GLU A 258 13.28 -12.78 -18.96
N ALA A 259 13.03 -11.75 -18.16
CA ALA A 259 12.25 -11.86 -16.93
C ALA A 259 10.78 -12.22 -17.19
N ILE A 260 10.13 -11.56 -18.17
CA ILE A 260 8.71 -11.80 -18.46
C ILE A 260 8.46 -13.18 -19.09
N ASN A 261 9.40 -13.69 -19.88
CA ASN A 261 9.29 -15.05 -20.41
C ASN A 261 9.26 -16.08 -19.29
N LYS A 262 10.14 -15.94 -18.29
CA LYS A 262 10.13 -16.81 -17.10
C LYS A 262 8.81 -16.70 -16.32
N LEU A 263 8.30 -15.47 -16.18
CA LEU A 263 7.04 -15.20 -15.49
C LEU A 263 5.87 -15.91 -16.16
N VAL A 264 5.66 -15.69 -17.47
CA VAL A 264 4.50 -16.23 -18.18
C VAL A 264 4.54 -17.76 -18.22
N ILE A 265 5.70 -18.34 -18.54
CA ILE A 265 5.87 -19.81 -18.55
C ILE A 265 5.47 -20.40 -17.20
N TRP A 266 5.94 -19.80 -16.10
CA TRP A 266 5.64 -20.29 -14.77
C TRP A 266 4.15 -20.09 -14.41
N CYS A 267 3.55 -18.94 -14.75
CA CYS A 267 2.12 -18.70 -14.52
C CYS A 267 1.25 -19.72 -15.25
N ASP A 268 1.58 -20.04 -16.50
CA ASP A 268 0.82 -20.99 -17.31
C ASP A 268 0.97 -22.42 -16.78
N GLN A 269 2.16 -22.82 -16.34
CA GLN A 269 2.41 -24.12 -15.71
C GLN A 269 1.63 -24.30 -14.40
N ASN A 270 1.40 -23.20 -13.67
CA ASN A 270 0.68 -23.20 -12.38
C ASN A 270 -0.78 -22.75 -12.50
N ASN A 271 -1.29 -22.53 -13.72
CA ASN A 271 -2.66 -22.07 -14.00
C ASN A 271 -3.05 -20.78 -13.25
N LEU A 272 -2.11 -19.85 -13.08
CA LEU A 272 -2.37 -18.58 -12.39
C LEU A 272 -2.97 -17.56 -13.35
N ASN A 273 -4.00 -16.86 -12.87
CA ASN A 273 -4.79 -15.92 -13.67
C ASN A 273 -5.25 -14.74 -12.81
N THR A 274 -4.47 -13.67 -12.82
CA THR A 274 -4.90 -12.34 -12.36
C THR A 274 -4.97 -11.39 -13.55
N SER A 275 -5.65 -10.26 -13.40
CA SER A 275 -5.71 -9.20 -14.40
C SER A 275 -4.30 -8.74 -14.79
N ALA A 276 -3.40 -8.61 -13.81
CA ALA A 276 -2.01 -8.28 -14.05
C ALA A 276 -1.25 -9.35 -14.86
N ILE A 277 -1.47 -10.64 -14.56
CA ILE A 277 -0.87 -11.74 -15.33
C ILE A 277 -1.33 -11.72 -16.78
N ASN A 278 -2.60 -11.42 -17.05
CA ASN A 278 -3.10 -11.29 -18.42
C ASN A 278 -2.42 -10.13 -19.17
N VAL A 279 -2.15 -9.01 -18.50
CA VAL A 279 -1.36 -7.92 -19.09
C VAL A 279 0.09 -8.36 -19.34
N PHE A 280 0.70 -9.12 -18.43
CA PHE A 280 2.05 -9.68 -18.68
C PHE A 280 2.07 -10.61 -19.90
N ARG A 281 1.08 -11.49 -20.07
CA ARG A 281 0.96 -12.35 -21.27
C ARG A 281 0.90 -11.52 -22.55
N ASP A 282 0.08 -10.48 -22.58
CA ASP A 282 -0.05 -9.59 -23.73
C ASP A 282 1.25 -8.81 -24.02
N LEU A 283 1.94 -8.30 -22.99
CA LEU A 283 3.24 -7.65 -23.15
C LEU A 283 4.31 -8.60 -23.71
N GLN A 284 4.35 -9.84 -23.23
CA GLN A 284 5.24 -10.88 -23.74
C GLN A 284 4.94 -11.17 -25.22
N GLN A 285 3.66 -11.41 -25.55
CA GLN A 285 3.22 -11.72 -26.91
C GLN A 285 3.59 -10.61 -27.91
N ARG A 286 3.43 -9.34 -27.51
CA ARG A 286 3.77 -8.18 -28.34
C ARG A 286 5.26 -7.82 -28.35
N GLY A 287 6.07 -8.43 -27.47
CA GLY A 287 7.47 -8.06 -27.29
C GLY A 287 7.66 -6.60 -26.85
N HIS A 288 6.72 -6.04 -26.08
CA HIS A 288 6.70 -4.62 -25.71
C HIS A 288 7.17 -4.40 -24.27
N PHE A 289 8.22 -3.60 -24.09
CA PHE A 289 8.66 -3.15 -22.76
C PHE A 289 7.91 -1.88 -22.35
N PRO A 290 7.05 -1.92 -21.30
CA PRO A 290 6.19 -0.80 -20.92
C PRO A 290 6.86 0.17 -19.92
N GLY A 291 8.16 -0.02 -19.63
CA GLY A 291 8.87 0.72 -18.59
C GLY A 291 8.75 0.08 -17.19
N LEU A 292 9.74 0.33 -16.34
CA LEU A 292 9.86 -0.28 -15.00
C LEU A 292 8.71 0.10 -14.06
N GLY A 293 8.20 1.32 -14.17
CA GLY A 293 7.06 1.76 -13.37
C GLY A 293 5.80 0.93 -13.62
N THR A 294 5.55 0.54 -14.87
CA THR A 294 4.44 -0.34 -15.24
C THR A 294 4.61 -1.74 -14.65
N LEU A 295 5.84 -2.25 -14.53
CA LEU A 295 6.09 -3.54 -13.87
C LEU A 295 5.71 -3.47 -12.39
N LYS A 296 6.14 -2.42 -11.70
CA LYS A 296 5.76 -2.18 -10.30
C LYS A 296 4.23 -2.08 -10.14
N LYS A 297 3.58 -1.33 -11.04
CA LYS A 297 2.11 -1.22 -11.09
C LYS A 297 1.46 -2.60 -11.16
N LEU A 298 1.89 -3.44 -12.10
CA LEU A 298 1.31 -4.77 -12.32
C LEU A 298 1.59 -5.73 -11.14
N SER A 299 2.76 -5.64 -10.50
CA SER A 299 3.04 -6.40 -9.26
C SER A 299 2.09 -6.02 -8.13
N ILE A 300 1.82 -4.73 -7.94
CA ILE A 300 0.84 -4.23 -6.96
C ILE A 300 -0.56 -4.74 -7.30
N MET A 301 -0.97 -4.62 -8.57
CA MET A 301 -2.27 -5.09 -9.02
C MET A 301 -2.46 -6.58 -8.76
N ASN A 302 -1.47 -7.40 -9.11
CA ASN A 302 -1.49 -8.82 -8.83
C ASN A 302 -1.64 -9.12 -7.34
N HIS A 303 -0.88 -8.41 -6.48
CA HIS A 303 -0.93 -8.64 -5.05
C HIS A 303 -2.31 -8.32 -4.45
N ILE A 304 -2.83 -7.12 -4.75
CA ILE A 304 -4.12 -6.69 -4.21
C ILE A 304 -5.25 -7.58 -4.73
N GLU A 305 -5.25 -7.93 -6.03
CA GLU A 305 -6.23 -8.85 -6.61
C GLU A 305 -6.18 -10.24 -5.97
N LEU A 306 -4.97 -10.77 -5.72
CA LEU A 306 -4.81 -12.04 -5.01
C LEU A 306 -5.43 -11.96 -3.61
N VAL A 307 -5.20 -10.88 -2.87
CA VAL A 307 -5.75 -10.72 -1.52
C VAL A 307 -7.27 -10.58 -1.55
N ILE A 308 -7.83 -9.72 -2.42
CA ILE A 308 -9.28 -9.50 -2.57
C ILE A 308 -10.03 -10.80 -2.85
N ASN A 309 -9.46 -11.67 -3.69
CA ASN A 309 -10.08 -12.94 -4.08
C ASN A 309 -10.09 -13.98 -2.95
N ASN A 310 -9.41 -13.73 -1.84
CA ASN A 310 -9.23 -14.70 -0.75
C ASN A 310 -9.73 -14.22 0.62
N ILE A 311 -10.35 -13.04 0.70
CA ILE A 311 -10.94 -12.46 1.92
C ILE A 311 -12.46 -12.30 1.82
#